data_AF-A0A9X3YGA6-F1
#
_entry.id   AF-A0A9X3YGA6-F1
#
_cell.length_a   1.000
_cell.length_b   1.000
_cell.length_c   1.000
_cell.angle_alpha   90.00
_cell.angle_beta   90.00
_cell.angle_gamma   90.00
#
_symmetry.space_group_name_H-M   'P 1'
#
loop_
_entity.id
_entity.type
_entity.pdbx_description
1 polymer ?
#
loop_
_entity_poly.entity_id
_entity_poly.type
_entity_poly.pdbx_seq_one_letter_code
_entity_poly.pdbx_strand_id
1 'polypeptide(L)'
;IPPCQPFSHDVSAISLADTLTTAERYQELFVAVQMQRVFPDCKTFVDCAPLQHPEAILEDSRARCAEPGFDLVAFVHEHFSLYEMPTKEFVANPDDSLAEHIDRLWPILIRHPQDHPEHSSLLPLPHDYVVPGGRFTELYYWDSYFTMLGLD
;
A
#
# COMPACT_ATOMS: atom_id res chain seq x y z
N ILE A 1 -21.49 7.77 -30.61
CA ILE A 1 -20.57 7.40 -29.52
C ILE A 1 -21.36 6.48 -28.62
N PRO A 2 -21.00 5.19 -28.47
CA PRO A 2 -21.75 4.31 -27.58
C PRO A 2 -21.61 4.81 -26.14
N PRO A 3 -22.61 4.62 -25.27
CA PRO A 3 -22.51 5.02 -23.87
C PRO A 3 -21.35 4.24 -23.23
N CYS A 4 -20.37 4.96 -22.71
CA CYS A 4 -19.36 4.40 -21.83
C CYS A 4 -20.10 3.76 -20.66
N GLN A 5 -20.08 2.43 -20.55
CA GLN A 5 -20.64 1.77 -19.37
C GLN A 5 -19.62 1.97 -18.23
N PRO A 6 -19.96 2.74 -17.18
CA PRO A 6 -18.99 3.10 -16.14
C PRO A 6 -18.50 1.90 -15.30
N PHE A 7 -19.04 0.70 -15.54
CA PHE A 7 -18.75 -0.53 -14.81
C PHE A 7 -18.18 -1.66 -15.69
N SER A 8 -17.86 -1.39 -16.96
CA SER A 8 -17.32 -2.42 -17.88
C SER A 8 -15.79 -2.41 -17.95
N HIS A 9 -15.11 -2.17 -16.83
CA HIS A 9 -13.66 -2.10 -16.80
C HIS A 9 -13.05 -3.43 -16.36
N ASP A 10 -12.06 -3.85 -17.16
CA ASP A 10 -11.34 -5.10 -16.99
C ASP A 10 -10.25 -4.93 -15.93
N VAL A 11 -10.50 -5.46 -14.73
CA VAL A 11 -9.49 -5.55 -13.66
C VAL A 11 -8.57 -6.76 -13.83
N SER A 12 -8.69 -7.55 -14.92
CA SER A 12 -7.85 -8.74 -15.14
C SER A 12 -6.36 -8.42 -15.32
N ALA A 13 -6.04 -7.17 -15.68
CA ALA A 13 -4.66 -6.67 -15.77
C ALA A 13 -4.08 -6.21 -14.41
N ILE A 14 -4.88 -6.22 -13.33
CA ILE A 14 -4.48 -5.82 -11.99
C ILE A 14 -4.34 -7.09 -11.14
N SER A 15 -3.29 -7.19 -10.32
CA SER A 15 -3.10 -8.32 -9.41
C SER A 15 -4.37 -8.56 -8.59
N LEU A 16 -4.82 -9.81 -8.54
CA LEU A 16 -5.95 -10.19 -7.70
C LEU A 16 -5.64 -9.88 -6.23
N ALA A 17 -6.65 -9.45 -5.50
CA ALA A 17 -6.56 -9.31 -4.06
C ALA A 17 -6.29 -10.66 -3.41
N ASP A 18 -5.43 -10.65 -2.40
CA ASP A 18 -5.36 -11.76 -1.47
C ASP A 18 -6.71 -11.90 -0.73
N THR A 19 -7.18 -13.13 -0.58
CA THR A 19 -8.41 -13.44 0.18
C THR A 19 -8.19 -13.49 1.68
N LEU A 20 -6.92 -13.53 2.12
CA LEU A 20 -6.51 -13.52 3.51
C LEU A 20 -6.01 -12.14 3.91
N THR A 21 -6.27 -11.75 5.16
CA THR A 21 -5.59 -10.60 5.77
C THR A 21 -4.10 -10.88 5.92
N THR A 22 -3.27 -9.84 6.02
CA THR A 22 -1.81 -9.99 6.25
C THR A 22 -1.50 -10.86 7.49
N ALA A 23 -2.32 -10.74 8.54
CA ALA A 23 -2.17 -11.54 9.75
C ALA A 23 -2.47 -13.03 9.51
N GLU A 24 -3.51 -13.36 8.75
CA GLU A 24 -3.83 -14.74 8.37
C GLU A 24 -2.81 -15.31 7.38
N ARG A 25 -2.30 -14.45 6.48
CA ARG A 25 -1.32 -14.82 5.45
C ARG A 25 0.02 -15.21 6.05
N TYR A 26 0.54 -14.41 6.99
CA TYR A 26 1.87 -14.61 7.57
C TYR A 26 1.86 -15.15 9.01
N GLN A 27 0.71 -15.33 9.63
CA GLN A 27 0.53 -16.11 10.87
C GLN A 27 1.54 -15.73 11.98
N GLU A 28 2.35 -16.68 12.46
CA GLU A 28 3.33 -16.45 13.51
C GLU A 28 4.44 -15.46 13.10
N LEU A 29 4.78 -15.38 11.82
CA LEU A 29 5.72 -14.37 11.31
C LEU A 29 5.13 -12.99 11.53
N PHE A 30 3.85 -12.77 11.18
CA PHE A 30 3.18 -11.49 11.44
C PHE A 30 3.23 -11.10 12.92
N VAL A 31 2.89 -12.03 13.81
CA VAL A 31 2.93 -11.79 15.26
C VAL A 31 4.35 -11.45 15.71
N ALA A 32 5.36 -12.19 15.25
CA ALA A 32 6.75 -11.94 15.60
C ALA A 32 7.22 -10.54 15.17
N VAL A 33 6.92 -10.14 13.92
CA VAL A 33 7.29 -8.82 13.38
C VAL A 33 6.66 -7.69 14.19
N GLN A 34 5.36 -7.81 14.50
CA GLN A 34 4.63 -6.78 15.25
C GLN A 34 5.11 -6.69 16.71
N MET A 35 5.30 -7.83 17.38
CA MET A 35 5.69 -7.87 18.79
C MET A 35 7.14 -7.45 19.03
N GLN A 36 8.03 -7.72 18.07
CA GLN A 36 9.43 -7.29 18.14
C GLN A 36 9.64 -5.86 17.63
N ARG A 37 8.59 -5.20 17.12
CA ARG A 37 8.64 -3.82 16.59
C ARG A 37 9.74 -3.65 15.54
N VAL A 38 9.80 -4.57 14.58
CA VAL A 38 10.73 -4.51 13.44
C VAL A 38 10.61 -3.15 12.73
N PHE A 39 9.38 -2.63 12.64
CA PHE A 39 9.11 -1.27 12.18
C PHE A 39 8.55 -0.40 13.33
N PRO A 40 8.79 0.93 13.29
CA PRO A 40 8.28 1.85 14.30
C PRO A 40 6.75 2.05 14.24
N ASP A 41 6.14 1.89 13.07
CA ASP A 41 4.69 1.94 12.85
C ASP A 41 4.17 0.53 12.51
N CYS A 42 3.08 0.11 13.16
CA CYS A 42 2.52 -1.23 13.01
C CYS A 42 1.86 -1.47 11.64
N LYS A 43 1.44 -0.41 10.94
CA LYS A 43 0.90 -0.48 9.57
C LYS A 43 2.00 -0.76 8.56
N THR A 44 3.24 -0.36 8.84
CA THR A 44 4.36 -0.48 7.89
C THR A 44 4.54 -1.91 7.37
N PHE A 45 4.53 -2.92 8.24
CA PHE A 45 4.63 -4.32 7.77
C PHE A 45 3.39 -4.79 7.01
N VAL A 46 2.21 -4.28 7.37
CA VAL A 46 0.94 -4.61 6.70
C VAL A 46 0.97 -4.15 5.24
N ASP A 47 1.66 -3.04 4.98
CA ASP A 47 1.76 -2.42 3.66
C ASP A 47 2.96 -2.90 2.83
N CYS A 48 3.86 -3.67 3.43
CA CYS A 48 5.00 -4.21 2.72
C CYS A 48 4.54 -5.17 1.61
N ALA A 49 5.15 -5.02 0.43
CA ALA A 49 4.99 -5.96 -0.66
C ALA A 49 6.01 -7.10 -0.52
N PRO A 50 5.56 -8.37 -0.54
CA PRO A 50 6.49 -9.49 -0.52
C PRO A 50 7.27 -9.55 -1.83
N LEU A 51 8.56 -9.90 -1.74
CA LEU A 51 9.44 -10.01 -2.92
C LEU A 51 9.33 -11.38 -3.61
N GLN A 52 8.57 -12.30 -3.03
CA GLN A 52 8.36 -13.68 -3.45
C GLN A 52 6.94 -14.12 -3.07
N HIS A 53 6.55 -15.34 -3.44
CA HIS A 53 5.23 -15.86 -3.07
C HIS A 53 5.07 -15.91 -1.54
N PRO A 54 3.99 -15.37 -0.96
CA PRO A 54 3.83 -15.25 0.50
C PRO A 54 4.01 -16.55 1.29
N GLU A 55 3.47 -17.66 0.79
CA GLU A 55 3.57 -18.99 1.40
C GLU A 55 5.02 -19.47 1.50
N ALA A 56 5.84 -19.20 0.47
CA ALA A 56 7.25 -19.57 0.47
C ALA A 56 8.04 -18.78 1.52
N ILE A 57 7.71 -17.49 1.70
CA ILE A 57 8.33 -16.66 2.74
C ILE A 57 7.98 -17.19 4.14
N LEU A 58 6.72 -17.57 4.37
CA LEU A 58 6.31 -18.15 5.65
C LEU A 58 7.00 -19.49 5.93
N GLU A 59 7.13 -20.36 4.92
CA GLU A 59 7.86 -21.62 5.04
C GLU A 59 9.35 -21.42 5.33
N ASP A 60 10.00 -20.48 4.64
CA ASP A 60 11.42 -20.15 4.89
C ASP A 60 11.62 -19.58 6.31
N SER A 61 10.72 -18.70 6.75
CA SER A 61 10.73 -18.18 8.12
C SER A 61 10.66 -19.30 9.15
N ARG A 62 9.82 -20.32 8.93
CA ARG A 62 9.68 -21.48 9.83
C ARG A 62 10.93 -22.36 9.83
N ALA A 63 11.60 -22.50 8.69
CA ALA A 63 12.83 -23.27 8.60
C ALA A 63 13.98 -22.57 9.32
N ARG A 64 14.14 -21.26 9.10
CA ARG A 64 15.26 -20.47 9.61
C ARG A 64 15.10 -20.04 11.07
N CYS A 65 13.88 -19.93 11.60
CA CYS A 65 13.68 -19.49 12.99
C CYS A 65 14.26 -20.43 14.05
N ALA A 66 14.55 -21.68 13.69
CA ALA A 66 15.20 -22.66 14.57
C ALA A 66 16.74 -22.59 14.51
N GLU A 67 17.31 -21.82 13.58
CA GLU A 67 18.75 -21.74 13.40
C GLU A 67 19.41 -20.80 14.43
N PRO A 68 20.58 -21.17 14.98
CA PRO A 68 21.34 -20.27 15.82
C PRO A 68 21.71 -18.99 15.06
N GLY A 69 21.36 -17.83 15.61
CA GLY A 69 21.69 -16.52 15.02
C GLY A 69 20.65 -15.98 14.03
N PHE A 70 19.46 -16.58 13.96
CA PHE A 70 18.35 -16.01 13.18
C PHE A 70 18.04 -14.57 13.62
N ASP A 71 18.09 -13.64 12.66
CA ASP A 71 17.73 -12.24 12.83
C ASP A 71 16.45 -11.95 12.06
N LEU A 72 15.35 -11.73 12.80
CA LEU A 72 14.04 -11.44 12.23
C LEU A 72 14.04 -10.13 11.42
N VAL A 73 14.79 -9.12 11.87
CA VAL A 73 14.84 -7.82 11.19
C VAL A 73 15.51 -7.99 9.83
N ALA A 74 16.65 -8.67 9.79
CA ALA A 74 17.35 -8.99 8.55
C ALA A 74 16.48 -9.82 7.61
N PHE A 75 15.80 -10.84 8.14
CA PHE A 75 14.86 -11.67 7.38
C PHE A 75 13.73 -10.84 6.75
N VAL A 76 13.10 -9.96 7.52
CA VAL A 76 12.00 -9.13 7.00
C VAL A 76 12.49 -8.21 5.89
N HIS A 77 13.65 -7.56 6.05
CA HIS A 77 14.22 -6.70 5.01
C HIS A 77 14.73 -7.47 3.78
N GLU A 78 15.01 -8.76 3.91
CA GLU A 78 15.38 -9.66 2.80
C GLU A 78 14.16 -10.04 1.94
N HIS A 79 13.00 -10.28 2.57
CA HIS A 79 11.83 -10.85 1.90
C HIS A 79 10.71 -9.85 1.60
N PHE A 80 10.73 -8.67 2.21
CA PHE A 80 9.69 -7.66 2.07
C PHE A 80 10.28 -6.32 1.66
N SER A 81 9.62 -5.69 0.70
CA SER A 81 9.90 -4.30 0.33
C SER A 81 8.84 -3.38 0.89
N LEU A 82 9.28 -2.24 1.40
CA LEU A 82 8.38 -1.12 1.65
C LEU A 82 7.89 -0.63 0.30
N TYR A 83 6.58 -0.70 0.07
CA TYR A 83 5.98 0.01 -1.04
C TYR A 83 5.94 1.50 -0.70
N GLU A 84 7.06 2.17 -0.92
CA GLU A 84 7.11 3.63 -0.91
C GLU A 84 6.73 4.11 -2.31
N MET A 85 5.51 4.64 -2.44
CA MET A 85 5.17 5.46 -3.59
C MET A 85 6.26 6.51 -3.77
N PRO A 86 6.73 6.77 -5.01
CA PRO A 86 7.72 7.83 -5.24
C PRO A 86 7.19 9.10 -4.58
N THR A 87 7.92 9.61 -3.60
CA THR A 87 7.61 10.90 -3.01
C THR A 87 7.77 11.91 -4.13
N LYS A 88 6.67 12.32 -4.76
CA LYS A 88 6.69 13.52 -5.59
C LYS A 88 7.02 14.64 -4.61
N GLU A 89 8.27 15.10 -4.62
CA GLU A 89 8.71 16.20 -3.77
C GLU A 89 7.72 17.36 -3.94
N PHE A 90 6.93 17.60 -2.89
CA PHE A 90 6.01 18.72 -2.85
C PHE A 90 6.66 19.82 -2.03
N VAL A 91 7.04 20.89 -2.71
CA VAL A 91 7.54 22.10 -2.07
C VAL A 91 6.44 23.14 -2.10
N ALA A 92 5.93 23.50 -0.92
CA ALA A 92 4.96 24.57 -0.78
C ALA A 92 5.59 25.89 -1.24
N ASN A 93 4.85 26.65 -2.06
CA ASN A 93 5.24 28.00 -2.42
C ASN A 93 4.52 28.99 -1.50
N PRO A 94 5.23 29.81 -0.71
CA PRO A 94 4.62 30.79 0.19
C PRO A 94 3.78 31.85 -0.52
N ASP A 95 4.00 32.05 -1.83
CA ASP A 95 3.27 33.02 -2.63
C ASP A 95 1.93 32.47 -3.18
N ASP A 96 1.68 31.15 -3.04
CA ASP A 96 0.40 30.56 -3.42
C ASP A 96 -0.72 31.03 -2.49
N SER A 97 -1.90 31.28 -3.05
CA SER A 97 -3.13 31.27 -2.27
C SER A 97 -3.44 29.87 -1.73
N LEU A 98 -4.32 29.77 -0.74
CA LEU A 98 -4.74 28.48 -0.20
C LEU A 98 -5.34 27.57 -1.28
N ALA A 99 -6.11 28.12 -2.22
CA ALA A 99 -6.72 27.36 -3.30
C ALA A 99 -5.65 26.80 -4.26
N GLU A 100 -4.70 27.64 -4.70
CA GLU A 100 -3.59 27.21 -5.58
C GLU A 100 -2.72 26.15 -4.90
N HIS A 101 -2.50 26.27 -3.59
CA HIS A 101 -1.79 25.27 -2.83
C HIS A 101 -2.52 23.92 -2.83
N ILE A 102 -3.85 23.91 -2.61
CA ILE A 102 -4.68 22.70 -2.62
C ILE A 102 -4.69 22.06 -4.02
N ASP A 103 -4.88 22.84 -5.08
CA ASP A 103 -4.91 22.33 -6.45
C ASP A 103 -3.60 21.64 -6.84
N ARG A 104 -2.47 22.17 -6.34
CA ARG A 104 -1.14 21.57 -6.55
C ARG A 104 -0.92 20.28 -5.78
N LEU A 105 -1.73 19.97 -4.76
CA LEU A 105 -1.65 18.72 -3.99
C LEU A 105 -2.37 17.57 -4.69
N TRP A 106 -3.42 17.82 -5.50
CA TRP A 106 -4.16 16.73 -6.13
C TRP A 106 -3.30 15.76 -6.95
N PRO A 107 -2.38 16.21 -7.83
CA PRO A 107 -1.50 15.30 -8.57
C PRO A 107 -0.54 14.47 -7.69
N ILE A 108 -0.32 14.89 -6.45
CA ILE A 108 0.54 14.21 -5.46
C ILE A 108 -0.26 13.13 -4.71
N LEU A 109 -1.54 13.39 -4.47
CA LEU A 109 -2.44 12.53 -3.71
C LEU A 109 -3.17 11.49 -4.57
N ILE A 110 -3.11 11.61 -5.90
CA ILE A 110 -3.63 10.58 -6.81
C ILE A 110 -2.78 9.30 -6.73
N ARG A 111 -3.45 8.16 -6.75
CA ARG A 111 -2.90 6.81 -6.87
C ARG A 111 -3.44 6.14 -8.11
N HIS A 112 -2.59 5.30 -8.69
CA HIS A 112 -2.83 4.62 -9.94
C HIS A 112 -2.83 3.11 -9.71
N PRO A 113 -3.94 2.40 -9.98
CA PRO A 113 -4.04 0.97 -9.72
C PRO A 113 -2.97 0.10 -10.37
N GLN A 114 -2.44 0.51 -11.53
CA GLN A 114 -1.38 -0.21 -12.23
C GLN A 114 -0.02 -0.18 -11.53
N ASP A 115 0.17 0.74 -10.58
CA ASP A 115 1.43 0.86 -9.82
C ASP A 115 1.43 -0.08 -8.60
N HIS A 116 0.30 -0.74 -8.29
CA HIS A 116 0.15 -1.56 -7.09
C HIS A 116 1.04 -2.81 -7.16
N PRO A 117 1.82 -3.12 -6.11
CA PRO A 117 2.64 -4.32 -6.09
C PRO A 117 1.79 -5.58 -6.06
N GLU A 118 2.25 -6.60 -6.78
CA GLU A 118 1.70 -7.95 -6.70
C GLU A 118 1.77 -8.48 -5.26
N HIS A 119 0.76 -9.27 -4.87
CA HIS A 119 0.67 -9.91 -3.54
C HIS A 119 0.72 -8.95 -2.33
N SER A 120 0.64 -7.63 -2.56
CA SER A 120 0.49 -6.67 -1.47
C SER A 120 -0.90 -6.77 -0.84
N SER A 121 -1.06 -6.16 0.34
CA SER A 121 -2.36 -6.05 1.01
C SER A 121 -3.31 -5.05 0.32
N LEU A 122 -2.84 -4.32 -0.70
CA LEU A 122 -3.61 -3.30 -1.38
C LEU A 122 -4.64 -3.92 -2.32
N LEU A 123 -5.91 -3.61 -2.09
CA LEU A 123 -6.99 -4.12 -2.94
C LEU A 123 -6.97 -3.40 -4.30
N PRO A 124 -7.12 -4.14 -5.42
CA PRO A 124 -7.14 -3.56 -6.75
C PRO A 124 -8.43 -2.74 -6.95
N LEU A 125 -8.27 -1.55 -7.54
CA LEU A 125 -9.37 -0.67 -7.92
C LEU A 125 -9.35 -0.44 -9.44
N PRO A 126 -10.50 -0.24 -10.10
CA PRO A 126 -10.54 -0.07 -11.55
C PRO A 126 -10.14 1.33 -12.04
N HIS A 127 -10.01 2.31 -11.14
CA HIS A 127 -9.79 3.71 -11.47
C HIS A 127 -8.79 4.37 -10.52
N ASP A 128 -8.18 5.45 -11.00
CA ASP A 128 -7.41 6.37 -10.18
C ASP A 128 -8.24 6.86 -8.99
N TYR A 129 -7.57 7.03 -7.86
CA TYR A 129 -8.20 7.46 -6.62
C TYR A 129 -7.31 8.42 -5.85
N VAL A 130 -7.93 9.29 -5.05
CA VAL A 130 -7.22 10.23 -4.18
C VAL A 130 -7.11 9.64 -2.79
N VAL A 131 -5.94 9.79 -2.17
CA VAL A 131 -5.69 9.34 -0.79
C VAL A 131 -5.55 10.53 0.15
N PRO A 132 -5.79 10.36 1.46
CA PRO A 132 -5.59 11.43 2.45
C PRO A 132 -4.13 11.93 2.52
N GLY A 133 -3.17 11.07 2.21
CA GLY A 133 -1.73 11.38 2.22
C GLY A 133 -1.01 10.91 3.49
N GLY A 134 0.31 11.07 3.49
CA GLY A 134 1.18 10.54 4.54
C GLY A 134 1.18 9.00 4.57
N ARG A 135 0.97 8.40 5.74
CA ARG A 135 0.90 6.93 5.92
C ARG A 135 -0.37 6.28 5.36
N PHE A 136 -1.29 7.08 4.84
CA PHE A 136 -2.56 6.63 4.28
C PHE A 136 -2.43 6.61 2.76
N THR A 137 -2.07 5.43 2.25
CA THR A 137 -1.75 5.19 0.84
C THR A 137 -2.88 4.50 0.08
N GLU A 138 -3.99 4.24 0.75
CA GLU A 138 -5.18 3.57 0.24
C GLU A 138 -6.39 4.51 0.21
N LEU A 139 -7.43 4.12 -0.53
CA LEU A 139 -8.70 4.84 -0.53
C LEU A 139 -9.39 4.70 0.83
N TYR A 140 -9.87 5.82 1.37
CA TYR A 140 -10.67 5.86 2.59
C TYR A 140 -12.09 6.31 2.28
N TYR A 141 -13.08 5.50 2.70
CA TYR A 141 -14.47 5.63 2.25
C TYR A 141 -15.09 7.01 2.50
N TRP A 142 -15.21 7.42 3.76
CA TRP A 142 -15.80 8.71 4.13
C TRP A 142 -14.93 9.92 3.79
N ASP A 143 -13.60 9.82 3.88
CA ASP A 143 -12.66 10.87 3.44
C ASP A 143 -12.83 11.19 1.94
N SER A 144 -13.11 10.16 1.13
CA SER A 144 -13.32 10.32 -0.32
C SER A 144 -14.49 11.23 -0.63
N TYR A 145 -15.57 11.20 0.16
CA TYR A 145 -16.72 12.07 -0.07
C TYR A 145 -16.35 13.55 0.06
N PHE A 146 -15.65 13.93 1.14
CA PHE A 146 -15.23 15.31 1.32
C PHE A 146 -14.14 15.74 0.33
N THR A 147 -13.30 14.80 -0.09
CA THR A 147 -12.31 15.03 -1.14
C THR A 147 -13.00 15.34 -2.46
N MET A 148 -14.00 14.55 -2.85
CA MET A 148 -14.78 14.75 -4.08
C MET A 148 -15.48 16.11 -4.12
N LEU A 149 -16.01 16.60 -2.99
CA LEU A 149 -16.62 17.93 -2.92
C LEU A 149 -15.63 19.08 -3.19
N GLY A 150 -14.32 18.84 -3.03
CA GLY A 150 -13.27 19.81 -3.30
C GLY A 150 -12.55 19.62 -4.65
N LEU A 151 -12.93 18.61 -5.44
CA LEU A 151 -12.38 18.36 -6.78
C LEU A 151 -13.16 19.08 -7.90
N ASP A 152 -14.31 19.68 -7.58
CA ASP A 152 -15.14 20.51 -8.47
C ASP A 152 -14.55 21.92 -8.67
#